data_AF-A0A9W6CSM4-F1
#
_entry.id   AF-A0A9W6CSM4-F1
#
_cell.length_a   1.000
_cell.length_b   1.000
_cell.length_c   1.000
_cell.angle_alpha   90.00
_cell.angle_beta   90.00
_cell.angle_gamma   90.00
#
_symmetry.space_group_name_H-M   'P 1'
#
loop_
_entity.id
_entity.type
_entity.pdbx_description
1 polymer ?
#
loop_
_entity_poly.entity_id
_entity_poly.type
_entity_poly.pdbx_seq_one_letter_code
_entity_poly.pdbx_strand_id
1 'polypeptide(L)' 'MPPFVVVALGAMGAVALAKLISSETRRVNEALDRRRKAEAGDLKTVRLERDPATGEYRPRG' A
#
# COMPACT_ATOMS: atom_id res chain seq x y z
N MET A 1 38.51 -3.89 22.44
CA MET A 1 37.75 -4.12 21.19
C MET A 1 38.01 -2.92 20.29
N PRO A 2 38.58 -3.09 19.08
CA PRO A 2 38.83 -1.97 18.19
C PRO A 2 37.51 -1.24 17.88
N PRO A 3 37.45 0.10 17.92
CA PRO A 3 36.19 0.86 17.75
C PRO A 3 35.43 0.52 16.47
N PHE A 4 36.18 0.23 15.41
CA PHE A 4 35.65 -0.13 14.09
C PHE A 4 34.81 -1.42 14.13
N VAL A 5 35.14 -2.37 15.00
CA VAL A 5 34.40 -3.64 15.13
C VAL A 5 33.01 -3.40 15.72
N VAL A 6 32.90 -2.52 16.71
CA VAL A 6 31.61 -2.17 17.33
C VAL A 6 30.71 -1.46 16.33
N VAL A 7 31.28 -0.52 15.56
CA VAL A 7 30.54 0.20 14.51
C VAL A 7 30.09 -0.77 13.41
N ALA A 8 30.95 -1.67 12.94
CA ALA A 8 30.61 -2.64 11.92
C ALA A 8 29.48 -3.58 12.36
N LEU A 9 29.54 -4.07 13.60
CA LEU A 9 28.47 -4.90 14.18
C LEU A 9 27.15 -4.13 14.28
N GLY A 10 27.19 -2.87 14.73
CA GLY A 10 26.01 -2.01 14.77
C GLY A 10 25.39 -1.79 13.40
N ALA A 11 26.21 -1.49 12.39
CA ALA A 11 25.76 -1.29 11.02
C ALA A 11 25.14 -2.58 10.43
N MET A 12 25.76 -3.73 10.65
CA MET A 12 25.22 -5.03 10.20
C MET A 12 23.87 -5.33 10.86
N GLY A 13 23.75 -5.08 12.17
CA GLY A 13 22.48 -5.24 12.89
C GLY A 13 21.38 -4.33 12.35
N ALA A 14 21.70 -3.06 12.09
CA ALA A 14 20.76 -2.10 11.53
C ALA A 14 20.26 -2.51 10.14
N VAL A 15 21.16 -2.98 9.27
CA VAL A 15 20.80 -3.46 7.92
C VAL A 15 19.90 -4.70 7.99
N ALA A 16 20.21 -5.65 8.88
CA ALA A 16 19.40 -6.84 9.07
C ALA A 16 17.97 -6.49 9.53
N LEU A 17 17.85 -5.60 10.52
CA LEU A 17 16.55 -5.12 11.01
C LEU A 17 15.77 -4.38 9.92
N ALA A 18 16.42 -3.50 9.16
CA ALA A 18 15.79 -2.77 8.07
C ALA A 18 15.23 -3.72 6.99
N LYS A 19 15.99 -4.77 6.63
CA LYS A 19 15.52 -5.80 5.69
C LYS A 19 14.31 -6.56 6.24
N LEU A 20 14.34 -6.94 7.51
CA LEU A 20 13.23 -7.64 8.16
C LEU A 20 11.96 -6.78 8.14
N ILE A 21 12.04 -5.53 8.61
CA ILE A 21 10.91 -4.59 8.62
C ILE A 21 10.38 -4.36 7.20
N SER A 22 11.26 -4.16 6.22
CA SER A 22 10.87 -3.96 4.83
C SER A 22 10.14 -5.18 4.27
N SER A 23 10.62 -6.39 4.56
CA SER A 23 10.00 -7.63 4.09
C SER A 23 8.60 -7.85 4.69
N GLU A 24 8.43 -7.61 5.99
CA GLU A 24 7.13 -7.79 6.65
C GLU A 24 6.14 -6.70 6.22
N THR A 25 6.63 -5.47 6.04
CA THR A 25 5.81 -4.37 5.48
C THR A 25 5.31 -4.71 4.09
N ARG A 26 6.17 -5.23 3.21
CA ARG A 26 5.77 -5.68 1.87
C ARG A 26 4.73 -6.78 1.94
N ARG A 27 4.94 -7.79 2.79
CA ARG A 27 4.02 -8.90 2.98
C ARG A 27 2.63 -8.44 3.47
N VAL A 28 2.59 -7.51 4.42
CA VAL A 28 1.34 -6.91 4.92
C VAL A 28 0.66 -6.12 3.81
N ASN A 29 1.40 -5.28 3.10
CA ASN A 29 0.85 -4.50 1.99
C ASN A 29 0.30 -5.40 0.88
N GLU A 30 0.98 -6.49 0.51
CA GLU A 30 0.45 -7.46 -0.46
C GLU A 30 -0.85 -8.12 0.03
N ALA A 31 -1.00 -8.34 1.34
CA ALA A 31 -2.25 -8.85 1.90
C ALA A 31 -3.38 -7.80 1.82
N LEU A 32 -3.08 -6.53 2.12
CA LEU A 32 -4.03 -5.43 1.97
C LEU A 32 -4.40 -5.17 0.51
N ASP A 33 -3.43 -5.16 -0.39
CA ASP A 33 -3.65 -4.93 -1.82
C ASP A 33 -4.50 -6.04 -2.43
N ARG A 34 -4.31 -7.30 -2.01
CA ARG A 34 -5.20 -8.39 -2.43
C ARG A 34 -6.63 -8.17 -1.98
N ARG A 35 -6.86 -7.72 -0.73
CA ARG A 35 -8.20 -7.39 -0.23
C ARG A 35 -8.81 -6.20 -0.98
N ARG A 36 -8.05 -5.13 -1.17
CA ARG A 36 -8.48 -3.95 -1.93
C ARG A 36 -8.83 -4.30 -3.38
N LYS A 37 -8.06 -5.18 -4.03
CA LYS A 37 -8.39 -5.67 -5.39
C LYS A 37 -9.65 -6.53 -5.41
N ALA A 38 -9.86 -7.37 -4.39
CA ALA A 38 -11.08 -8.16 -4.26
C ALA A 38 -12.33 -7.26 -4.06
N GLU A 39 -12.24 -6.25 -3.19
CA GLU A 39 -13.30 -5.26 -2.98
C GLU A 39 -13.53 -4.39 -4.21
N ALA A 40 -12.48 -3.96 -4.91
CA ALA A 40 -12.59 -3.17 -6.14
C ALA A 40 -13.23 -3.94 -7.30
N GLY A 41 -13.07 -5.26 -7.35
CA GLY A 41 -13.78 -6.10 -8.32
C GLY A 41 -15.29 -6.15 -8.11
N ASP A 42 -15.76 -5.85 -6.89
CA ASP A 42 -17.18 -5.87 -6.51
C ASP A 42 -17.81 -4.45 -6.54
N LEU A 43 -16.98 -3.40 -6.56
CA LEU A 43 -17.43 -2.03 -6.79
C LEU A 43 -17.84 -1.85 -8.25
N LYS A 44 -19.14 -2.00 -8.53
CA LYS A 44 -19.74 -1.51 -9.78
C LYS A 44 -19.51 -0.01 -9.86
N THR A 45 -18.54 0.42 -10.66
CA THR A 45 -18.30 1.83 -10.96
C THR A 45 -19.48 2.34 -11.79
N VAL A 46 -20.44 2.99 -11.13
CA VAL A 46 -21.56 3.61 -11.82
C VAL A 46 -21.10 4.92 -12.44
N ARG A 47 -21.12 5.00 -13.78
CA ARG A 47 -20.77 6.22 -14.49
C ARG A 47 -21.86 7.26 -14.24
N LEU A 48 -21.47 8.38 -13.63
CA LEU A 48 -22.34 9.54 -13.48
C LEU A 48 -22.34 10.34 -14.78
N GLU A 49 -23.52 10.73 -15.24
CA GLU A 49 -23.70 11.67 -16.35
C GLU A 49 -24.32 12.96 -15.85
N ARG A 50 -23.92 14.07 -16.47
CA ARG A 50 -24.45 15.39 -16.13
C ARG A 50 -25.81 15.57 -16.79
N ASP A 51 -26.84 15.80 -15.99
CA ASP A 51 -28.17 16.15 -16.45
C ASP A 51 -28.12 17.55 -17.12
N PRO A 52 -28.47 17.67 -18.41
CA PRO A 52 -28.44 18.95 -19.11
C PRO A 52 -29.51 19.93 -18.62
N ALA A 53 -30.60 19.46 -18.01
CA ALA A 53 -31.69 20.31 -17.52
C ALA A 53 -31.41 20.89 -16.14
N THR A 54 -30.78 20.11 -15.25
CA THR A 54 -30.53 20.52 -13.85
C THR A 54 -29.05 20.79 -13.55
N GLY A 55 -28.14 20.28 -14.38
CA GLY A 55 -26.71 20.33 -14.16
C GLY A 55 -26.18 19.34 -13.12
N GLU A 56 -27.05 18.55 -12.49
CA GLU A 56 -26.69 17.55 -11.48
C GLU A 56 -26.10 16.29 -12.12
N TYR A 57 -25.17 15.63 -11.43
CA TYR A 57 -24.63 14.35 -11.84
C TYR A 57 -25.52 13.21 -11.32
N ARG A 58 -26.05 12.39 -12.23
CA ARG A 58 -26.89 11.23 -11.88
C ARG A 58 -26.34 9.93 -12.47
N PRO A 59 -26.50 8.80 -11.76
CA PRO A 59 -26.15 7.49 -12.30
C PRO A 59 -27.05 7.16 -13.49
N ARG A 60 -26.46 6.75 -14.63
CA ARG A 60 -27.23 6.22 -15.75
C ARG A 60 -27.47 4.73 -15.51
N GLY A 61 -28.74 4.35 -15.39
CA GLY A 61 -29.19 2.95 -15.33
C GLY A 61 -29.23 2.30 -16.69
#